data_AF-A0A537KMW2-F1
#
_entry.id   AF-A0A537KMW2-F1
#
_cell.length_a   1.000
_cell.length_b   1.000
_cell.length_c   1.000
_cell.angle_alpha   90.00
_cell.angle_beta   90.00
_cell.angle_gamma   90.00
#
_symmetry.space_group_name_H-M   'P 1'
#
loop_
_entity.id
_entity.type
_entity.pdbx_description
1 polymer ?
#
loop_
_entity_poly.entity_id
_entity_poly.type
_entity_poly.pdbx_seq_one_letter_code
_entity_poly.pdbx_strand_id
1 'polypeptide(L)'
;MKVFNLIFCLVFIFFAALQYNDPDPYVWMPIYMYSAILCWLAFRNKFYPKAYLIGIVIYAVYAVGLFFWKNGVWDWATQHHGEDIASTMKAEKPWIEETREFFGLVILIVVLLIDYFYAKKGAHRFH
;
A
#
# COMPACT_ATOMS: atom_id res chain seq x y z
N MET A 1 2.86 -14.89 -11.57
CA MET A 1 2.11 -13.62 -11.47
C MET A 1 0.61 -13.76 -11.34
N LYS A 2 -0.07 -14.66 -12.06
CA LYS A 2 -1.53 -14.79 -11.92
C LYS A 2 -1.99 -15.09 -10.48
N VAL A 3 -1.48 -16.17 -9.87
CA VAL A 3 -1.86 -16.54 -8.48
C VAL A 3 -1.45 -15.46 -7.48
N PHE A 4 -0.23 -14.93 -7.60
CA PHE A 4 0.27 -13.82 -6.78
C PHE A 4 -0.68 -12.61 -6.84
N ASN A 5 -1.00 -12.12 -8.03
CA ASN A 5 -1.87 -10.95 -8.21
C ASN A 5 -3.32 -11.22 -7.81
N LEU A 6 -3.80 -12.47 -7.94
CA LEU A 6 -5.12 -12.83 -7.43
C LEU A 6 -5.17 -12.77 -5.90
N ILE A 7 -4.16 -13.31 -5.22
CA ILE A 7 -4.05 -13.24 -3.76
C ILE A 7 -4.00 -11.79 -3.30
N PHE A 8 -3.09 -10.98 -3.85
CA PHE A 8 -2.95 -9.57 -3.47
C PHE A 8 -4.18 -8.74 -3.82
N CYS A 9 -4.87 -9.03 -4.93
CA CYS A 9 -6.15 -8.40 -5.25
C CYS A 9 -7.19 -8.66 -4.15
N LEU A 10 -7.34 -9.90 -3.69
CA LEU A 10 -8.29 -10.25 -2.64
C LEU A 10 -7.89 -9.61 -1.30
N VAL A 11 -6.59 -9.61 -0.97
CA VAL A 11 -6.07 -8.97 0.25
C VAL A 11 -6.34 -7.47 0.24
N PHE A 12 -6.11 -6.78 -0.89
CA PHE A 12 -6.37 -5.34 -0.98
C PHE A 12 -7.86 -5.01 -0.94
N ILE A 13 -8.73 -5.84 -1.52
CA ILE A 13 -10.19 -5.69 -1.37
C ILE A 13 -10.59 -5.87 0.10
N PHE A 14 -10.00 -6.86 0.78
CA PHE A 14 -10.25 -7.08 2.20
C PHE A 14 -9.79 -5.89 3.05
N PHE A 15 -8.61 -5.33 2.80
CA PHE A 15 -8.13 -4.12 3.48
C PHE A 15 -9.00 -2.89 3.19
N ALA A 16 -9.46 -2.71 1.95
CA ALA A 16 -10.43 -1.67 1.62
C ALA A 16 -11.73 -1.84 2.40
N ALA A 17 -12.20 -3.07 2.61
CA ALA A 17 -13.40 -3.35 3.38
C ALA A 17 -13.20 -3.10 4.89
N LEU A 18 -12.02 -3.37 5.44
CA LEU A 18 -11.72 -3.05 6.85
C LEU A 18 -11.75 -1.54 7.12
N GLN A 19 -11.39 -0.74 6.12
CA GLN A 19 -11.34 0.72 6.24
C GLN A 19 -12.71 1.37 6.48
N TYR A 20 -13.85 0.67 6.26
CA TYR A 20 -15.18 1.21 6.62
C TYR A 20 -15.30 1.60 8.10
N ASN A 21 -14.45 1.04 8.97
CA ASN A 21 -14.43 1.33 10.40
C ASN A 21 -13.45 2.45 10.79
N ASP A 22 -12.62 2.93 9.87
CA ASP A 22 -11.61 3.97 10.13
C ASP A 22 -12.20 5.38 9.88
N PRO A 23 -11.64 6.45 10.48
CA PRO A 23 -12.17 7.81 10.38
C PRO A 23 -12.08 8.44 8.97
N ASP A 24 -11.15 7.98 8.12
CA ASP A 24 -10.88 8.54 6.78
C ASP A 24 -10.92 7.46 5.66
N PRO A 25 -12.07 6.78 5.49
CA PRO A 25 -12.22 5.71 4.50
C PRO A 25 -12.09 6.22 3.06
N TYR A 26 -12.44 7.49 2.83
CA TYR A 26 -12.46 8.10 1.51
C TYR A 26 -11.08 8.23 0.85
N VAL A 27 -9.99 8.23 1.64
CA VAL A 27 -8.61 8.30 1.12
C VAL A 27 -8.07 6.90 0.87
N TRP A 28 -8.22 6.03 1.87
CA TRP A 28 -7.63 4.70 1.89
C TRP A 28 -8.36 3.68 1.00
N MET A 29 -9.69 3.73 0.91
CA MET A 29 -10.43 2.84 0.01
C MET A 29 -10.01 3.00 -1.45
N PRO A 30 -9.94 4.21 -2.03
CA PRO A 30 -9.44 4.38 -3.40
C PRO A 30 -8.02 3.87 -3.60
N ILE A 31 -7.13 4.06 -2.61
CA ILE A 31 -5.73 3.61 -2.67
C ILE A 31 -5.67 2.07 -2.76
N TYR A 32 -6.38 1.36 -1.88
CA TYR A 32 -6.44 -0.10 -1.93
C TYR A 32 -7.15 -0.60 -3.18
N MET A 33 -8.26 0.02 -3.57
CA MET A 33 -9.02 -0.34 -4.76
C MET A 33 -8.24 -0.13 -6.06
N TYR A 34 -7.47 0.96 -6.18
CA TYR A 34 -6.61 1.22 -7.33
C TYR A 34 -5.59 0.09 -7.50
N SER A 35 -4.91 -0.28 -6.41
CA SER A 35 -3.95 -1.38 -6.39
C SER A 35 -4.62 -2.73 -6.69
N ALA A 36 -5.81 -2.99 -6.15
CA ALA A 36 -6.58 -4.20 -6.42
C ALA A 36 -6.96 -4.33 -7.90
N ILE A 37 -7.44 -3.26 -8.52
CA ILE A 37 -7.79 -3.24 -9.96
C ILE A 37 -6.55 -3.53 -10.80
N LEU A 38 -5.40 -2.95 -10.43
CA LEU A 38 -4.13 -3.17 -11.11
C LEU A 38 -3.65 -4.64 -11.02
N CYS A 39 -3.77 -5.26 -9.84
CA CYS A 39 -3.51 -6.68 -9.66
C CYS A 39 -4.52 -7.55 -10.44
N TRP A 40 -5.80 -7.19 -10.47
CA TRP A 40 -6.81 -7.89 -11.26
C TRP A 40 -6.53 -7.83 -12.78
N LEU A 41 -6.08 -6.69 -13.28
CA LEU A 41 -5.65 -6.54 -14.67
C LEU A 41 -4.42 -7.39 -14.96
N ALA A 42 -3.45 -7.41 -14.04
CA ALA A 42 -2.26 -8.24 -14.14
C ALA A 42 -2.59 -9.75 -14.12
N PHE A 43 -3.60 -10.17 -13.34
CA PHE A 43 -4.14 -11.54 -13.38
C PHE A 43 -4.67 -11.92 -14.76
N ARG A 44 -5.33 -10.97 -15.46
CA ARG A 44 -5.79 -11.12 -16.84
C ARG A 44 -4.68 -10.93 -17.89
N ASN A 45 -3.40 -10.98 -17.50
CA ASN A 45 -2.22 -10.73 -18.34
C ASN A 45 -2.19 -9.33 -18.99
N LYS A 46 -2.94 -8.35 -18.46
CA LYS A 46 -2.91 -6.96 -18.93
C LYS A 46 -2.08 -6.13 -17.95
N PHE A 47 -0.85 -5.81 -18.34
CA PHE A 47 0.06 -5.03 -17.52
C PHE A 47 0.12 -3.58 -18.00
N TYR A 48 0.07 -2.63 -17.06
CA TYR A 48 0.12 -1.20 -17.35
C TYR A 48 1.28 -0.55 -16.58
N PRO A 49 2.53 -0.62 -17.10
CA PRO A 49 3.71 -0.11 -16.40
C PRO A 49 3.62 1.35 -16.00
N LYS A 50 2.99 2.19 -16.84
CA LYS A 50 2.76 3.61 -16.53
C LYS A 50 1.84 3.80 -15.33
N ALA A 51 0.76 3.01 -15.24
CA ALA A 51 -0.18 3.08 -14.12
C ALA A 51 0.47 2.60 -12.82
N TYR A 52 1.29 1.54 -12.85
CA TYR A 52 2.08 1.12 -11.69
C TYR A 52 3.00 2.23 -11.20
N LEU A 53 3.71 2.89 -12.11
CA LEU A 53 4.64 3.96 -11.77
C LEU A 53 3.93 5.19 -11.17
N ILE A 54 2.77 5.58 -11.73
CA ILE A 54 1.93 6.65 -11.16
C ILE A 54 1.49 6.29 -9.74
N GLY A 55 0.97 5.07 -9.54
CA GLY A 55 0.56 4.59 -8.21
C GLY A 55 1.72 4.62 -7.21
N ILE A 56 2.88 4.09 -7.59
CA ILE A 56 4.09 4.09 -6.76
C ILE A 56 4.50 5.51 -6.36
N VAL A 57 4.53 6.46 -7.31
CA VAL A 57 4.91 7.85 -7.02
C VAL A 57 3.92 8.49 -6.04
N ILE A 58 2.62 8.34 -6.27
CA ILE A 58 1.59 8.89 -5.39
C ILE A 58 1.70 8.29 -3.99
N TYR A 59 1.84 6.97 -3.88
CA TYR A 59 1.96 6.28 -2.60
C TYR A 59 3.26 6.63 -1.88
N ALA A 60 4.37 6.78 -2.60
CA ALA A 60 5.63 7.18 -2.03
C ALA A 60 5.59 8.62 -1.50
N VAL A 61 4.98 9.55 -2.24
CA VAL A 61 4.78 10.94 -1.77
C VAL A 61 3.92 10.95 -0.51
N TYR A 62 2.84 10.17 -0.49
CA TYR A 62 1.96 10.08 0.67
C TYR A 62 2.65 9.43 1.89
N ALA A 63 3.40 8.35 1.67
CA ALA A 63 4.19 7.68 2.71
C ALA A 63 5.28 8.59 3.29
N VAL A 64 5.94 9.39 2.44
CA VAL A 64 6.90 10.42 2.89
C VAL A 64 6.19 11.50 3.70
N GLY A 65 5.00 11.92 3.29
CA GLY A 65 4.16 12.85 4.07
C GLY A 65 3.86 12.32 5.48
N LEU A 66 3.41 11.08 5.59
CA LEU A 66 3.16 10.40 6.87
C LEU A 66 4.45 10.21 7.69
N PHE A 67 5.60 10.00 7.04
CA PHE A 67 6.88 9.84 7.73
C PHE A 67 7.38 11.14 8.39
N PHE A 68 7.18 12.28 7.72
CA PHE A 68 7.65 13.60 8.19
C PHE A 68 6.61 14.40 8.98
N TRP A 69 5.36 13.94 9.09
CA TRP A 69 4.35 14.63 9.89
C TRP A 69 4.67 14.55 11.39
N LYS A 70 4.13 15.50 12.16
CA LYS A 70 4.44 15.73 13.58
C LYS A 70 4.15 14.53 14.51
N ASN A 71 3.35 13.56 14.08
CA ASN A 71 3.05 12.30 14.79
C ASN A 71 3.51 11.04 14.01
N GLY A 72 4.33 11.23 12.98
CA GLY A 72 4.71 10.19 12.05
C GLY A 72 5.65 9.15 12.63
N VAL A 73 6.09 8.21 11.79
CA VAL A 73 6.99 7.09 12.18
C VAL A 73 8.28 7.58 12.86
N TRP A 74 8.79 8.75 12.46
CA TRP A 74 9.96 9.36 13.10
C TRP A 74 9.69 9.73 14.56
N ASP A 75 8.51 10.27 14.87
CA ASP A 75 8.12 10.64 16.23
C ASP A 75 7.85 9.38 17.08
N TRP A 76 7.20 8.37 16.50
CA TRP A 76 7.03 7.06 17.12
C TRP A 76 8.37 6.38 17.48
N ALA A 77 9.33 6.39 16.55
CA ALA A 77 10.63 5.76 16.76
C ALA A 77 11.51 6.53 17.77
N THR A 78 11.39 7.86 17.81
CA THR A 78 12.28 8.70 18.63
C THR A 78 11.68 9.07 19.99
N GLN A 79 10.41 9.47 20.05
CA GLN A 79 9.75 9.89 21.28
C GLN A 79 9.06 8.72 21.98
N HIS A 80 8.47 7.79 21.22
CA HIS A 80 7.69 6.67 21.77
C HIS A 80 8.44 5.32 21.83
N HIS A 81 9.77 5.34 21.61
CA HIS A 81 10.68 4.20 21.83
C HIS A 81 10.28 2.90 21.10
N GLY A 82 9.54 3.00 20.00
CA GLY A 82 9.10 1.82 19.27
C GLY A 82 8.09 0.96 20.05
N GLU A 83 7.15 1.59 20.78
CA GLU A 83 6.01 0.89 21.39
C GLU A 83 5.39 -0.10 20.39
N ASP A 84 5.17 -1.32 20.85
CA ASP A 84 4.81 -2.45 20.01
C ASP A 84 3.43 -2.23 19.35
N ILE A 85 3.48 -2.01 18.03
CA ILE A 85 2.35 -1.63 17.16
C ILE A 85 1.27 -2.73 17.17
N ALA A 86 1.65 -3.98 17.44
CA ALA A 86 0.75 -5.13 17.44
C ALA A 86 0.07 -5.40 18.80
N SER A 87 0.66 -4.93 19.91
CA SER A 87 0.18 -5.26 21.27
C SER A 87 -0.80 -4.23 21.84
N THR A 88 -0.77 -2.99 21.33
CA THR A 88 -1.63 -1.91 21.83
C THR A 88 -2.95 -1.87 21.05
N MET A 89 -3.82 -2.86 21.30
CA MET A 89 -5.25 -2.84 20.92
C MET A 89 -6.06 -1.80 21.73
N LYS A 90 -5.48 -0.61 21.94
CA LYS A 90 -6.20 0.57 22.44
C LYS A 90 -6.10 1.64 21.37
N ALA A 91 -7.16 1.71 20.57
CA ALA A 91 -7.40 2.64 19.47
C ALA A 91 -7.46 4.12 19.91
N GLU A 92 -6.45 4.63 20.63
CA GLU A 92 -6.44 6.01 21.15
C GLU A 92 -5.17 6.80 20.79
N LYS A 93 -4.17 6.19 20.14
CA LYS A 93 -2.87 6.81 19.90
C LYS A 93 -2.63 7.10 18.40
N PRO A 94 -2.66 8.37 17.95
CA PRO A 94 -2.54 8.77 16.54
C PRO A 94 -1.33 8.20 15.80
N TRP A 95 -0.18 8.05 16.48
CA TRP A 95 1.05 7.54 15.87
C TRP A 95 1.00 6.05 15.50
N ILE A 96 0.18 5.24 16.18
CA ILE A 96 0.01 3.81 15.85
C ILE A 96 -0.78 3.67 14.55
N GLU A 97 -1.81 4.51 14.38
CA GLU A 97 -2.62 4.56 13.16
C GLU A 97 -1.79 5.05 11.96
N GLU A 98 -1.06 6.16 12.09
CA GLU A 98 -0.17 6.68 11.05
C GLU A 98 0.91 5.65 10.66
N THR A 99 1.42 4.87 11.62
CA THR A 99 2.39 3.81 11.35
C THR A 99 1.77 2.61 10.60
N ARG A 100 0.57 2.17 10.99
CA ARG A 100 -0.19 1.11 10.29
C ARG A 100 -0.43 1.49 8.82
N GLU A 101 -0.86 2.73 8.62
CA GLU A 101 -1.11 3.34 7.33
C GLU A 101 0.15 3.40 6.45
N PHE A 102 1.27 3.86 7.03
CA PHE A 102 2.56 3.87 6.34
C PHE A 102 2.96 2.48 5.85
N PHE A 103 2.86 1.45 6.71
CA PHE A 103 3.17 0.06 6.31
C PHE A 103 2.23 -0.45 5.22
N GLY A 104 0.95 -0.06 5.25
CA GLY A 104 0.00 -0.34 4.17
C GLY A 104 0.48 0.20 2.82
N LEU A 105 0.91 1.46 2.76
CA LEU A 105 1.46 2.06 1.54
C LEU A 105 2.74 1.37 1.06
N VAL A 106 3.63 1.01 1.98
CA VAL A 106 4.87 0.28 1.65
C VAL A 106 4.54 -1.05 0.98
N ILE A 107 3.58 -1.81 1.50
CA ILE A 107 3.14 -3.07 0.90
C ILE A 107 2.59 -2.84 -0.51
N LEU A 108 1.75 -1.82 -0.71
CA LEU A 108 1.20 -1.47 -2.02
C LEU A 108 2.30 -1.12 -3.02
N ILE A 109 3.28 -0.30 -2.61
CA ILE A 109 4.43 0.07 -3.44
C ILE A 109 5.25 -1.16 -3.85
N VAL A 110 5.55 -2.05 -2.91
CA VAL A 110 6.34 -3.27 -3.18
C VAL A 110 5.62 -4.17 -4.19
N VAL A 111 4.31 -4.38 -4.03
CA VAL A 111 3.52 -5.20 -4.96
C VAL A 111 3.48 -4.58 -6.35
N LEU A 112 3.23 -3.27 -6.46
CA LEU A 112 3.26 -2.57 -7.74
C LEU A 112 4.64 -2.57 -8.40
N LEU A 113 5.72 -2.50 -7.62
CA LEU A 113 7.09 -2.61 -8.14
C LEU A 113 7.36 -3.99 -8.72
N ILE A 114 6.94 -5.06 -8.04
CA ILE A 114 7.07 -6.43 -8.54
C ILE A 114 6.34 -6.59 -9.87
N ASP A 115 5.10 -6.09 -9.96
CA ASP A 115 4.31 -6.12 -11.20
C ASP A 115 4.95 -5.28 -12.31
N TYR A 116 5.52 -4.11 -11.98
CA TYR A 116 6.25 -3.26 -12.91
C TYR A 116 7.48 -3.95 -13.50
N PHE A 117 8.34 -4.53 -12.66
CA PHE A 117 9.53 -5.25 -13.12
C PHE A 117 9.17 -6.47 -13.93
N TYR A 118 8.11 -7.20 -13.55
CA TYR A 118 7.64 -8.34 -14.33
C TYR A 118 7.10 -7.93 -15.69
N ALA A 119 6.30 -6.87 -15.76
CA ALA A 119 5.78 -6.33 -17.02
C ALA A 119 6.93 -5.90 -17.94
N LYS A 120 7.96 -5.24 -17.41
CA LYS A 120 9.15 -4.83 -18.18
C LYS A 120 9.97 -6.02 -18.68
N LYS A 121 10.10 -7.08 -17.87
CA LYS A 121 10.83 -8.31 -18.24
C LYS A 121 10.07 -9.13 -19.29
N GLY A 122 8.72 -9.11 -19.26
CA GLY A 122 7.87 -9.70 -20.29
C GLY A 122 7.93 -8.96 -21.63
N ALA A 123 8.01 -7.62 -21.60
CA ALA A 123 8.14 -6.80 -22.80
C ALA A 123 9.48 -7.02 -23.55
N HIS A 124 10.55 -7.35 -22.82
CA HIS A 124 11.86 -7.66 -23.41
C HIS A 124 11.97 -9.06 -24.06
N ARG A 125 10.96 -9.92 -23.91
CA ARG A 125 11.00 -11.31 -24.42
C ARG A 125 10.44 -11.45 -25.85
N PHE A 126 10.05 -10.33 -26.46
CA PHE A 126 9.50 -10.25 -27.82
C PHE A 126 10.30 -9.30 -28.74
N HIS A 127 11.53 -8.94 -28.36
CA HIS A 127 12.50 -8.30 -29.23
C HIS A 127 13.67 -9.24 -29.49
#